data_AF-A0A540MSI3-F1
#
_entry.id   AF-A0A540MSI3-F1
#
_cell.length_a   1.000
_cell.length_b   1.000
_cell.length_c   1.000
_cell.angle_alpha   90.00
_cell.angle_beta   90.00
_cell.angle_gamma   90.00
#
_symmetry.space_group_name_H-M   'P 1'
#
loop_
_entity.id
_entity.type
_entity.pdbx_description
1 polymer ?
#
loop_
_entity_poly.entity_id
_entity_poly.type
_entity_poly.pdbx_seq_one_letter_code
_entity_poly.pdbx_strand_id
1 'polypeptide(L)'
;MAPKLGISLAFLLSVTLALQFGAEADGIAIYWGQNENEGTLEETCATGNYEYVILAFLPTFGNGQTPMINLAGHCDPYMNGCTGLSPDIKSCQAKGLKVILSIGGGAGSYYLTSKEDARQVATYLWNNFLGGTSSLRPLGDVVLDGIDFDIEGGTPIHWDDLARFLSAYSNKEKKVYFTAAPQCPFPDAWVGSALKTGLFDNVWVQFYNNPPCQYSSGIFSGDKDLPRTASCFCSCWKWIHSRG
;
A
#
# COMPACT_ATOMS: atom_id res chain seq x y z
N MET A 1 -19.09 59.18 -8.23
CA MET A 1 -19.81 57.91 -8.48
C MET A 1 -18.87 56.77 -8.16
N ALA A 2 -19.16 55.97 -7.12
CA ALA A 2 -18.40 54.76 -6.80
C ALA A 2 -19.06 53.56 -7.52
N PRO A 3 -18.31 52.70 -8.23
CA PRO A 3 -18.89 51.53 -8.84
C PRO A 3 -19.19 50.49 -7.75
N LYS A 4 -20.45 50.05 -7.66
CA LYS A 4 -20.82 48.89 -6.83
C LYS A 4 -20.31 47.64 -7.55
N LEU A 5 -19.35 46.96 -6.94
CA LEU A 5 -18.83 45.68 -7.42
C LEU A 5 -19.90 44.61 -7.19
N GLY A 6 -20.69 44.30 -8.22
CA GLY A 6 -21.65 43.21 -8.19
C GLY A 6 -20.94 41.87 -8.35
N ILE A 7 -20.61 41.21 -7.24
CA ILE A 7 -20.06 39.87 -7.26
C ILE A 7 -21.18 38.92 -7.71
N SER A 8 -21.02 38.32 -8.89
CA SER A 8 -21.98 37.37 -9.45
C SER A 8 -22.11 36.15 -8.54
N LEU A 9 -23.35 35.72 -8.25
CA LEU A 9 -23.64 34.52 -7.47
C LEU A 9 -22.96 33.27 -8.09
N ALA A 10 -22.80 33.25 -9.41
CA ALA A 10 -22.08 32.19 -10.14
C ALA A 10 -20.57 32.18 -9.83
N PHE A 11 -19.96 33.33 -9.55
CA PHE A 11 -18.56 33.45 -9.18
C PHE A 11 -18.33 33.00 -7.71
N LEU A 12 -19.29 33.28 -6.83
CA LEU A 12 -19.28 32.75 -5.46
C LEU A 12 -19.46 31.22 -5.44
N LEU A 13 -20.36 30.68 -6.29
CA LEU A 13 -20.54 29.23 -6.44
C LEU A 13 -19.32 28.52 -7.06
N SER A 14 -18.60 29.15 -8.00
CA SER A 14 -17.39 28.55 -8.57
C SER A 14 -16.23 28.52 -7.58
N VAL A 15 -16.11 29.53 -6.71
CA VAL A 15 -15.07 29.58 -5.67
C VAL A 15 -15.36 28.54 -4.57
N THR A 16 -16.61 28.31 -4.19
CA THR A 16 -16.96 27.23 -3.24
C THR A 16 -16.67 25.85 -3.81
N LEU A 17 -16.95 25.61 -5.10
CA LEU A 17 -16.68 24.32 -5.72
C LEU A 17 -15.17 24.03 -5.82
N ALA A 18 -14.34 25.05 -6.05
CA ALA A 18 -12.89 24.92 -6.06
C ALA A 18 -12.29 24.64 -4.67
N LEU A 19 -12.92 25.14 -3.60
CA LEU A 19 -12.54 24.85 -2.21
C LEU A 19 -12.96 23.45 -1.74
N GLN A 20 -13.90 22.79 -2.43
CA GLN A 20 -14.24 21.38 -2.19
C GLN A 20 -13.16 20.41 -2.72
N PHE A 21 -12.34 20.85 -3.69
CA PHE A 21 -11.19 20.11 -4.22
C PHE A 21 -9.89 20.63 -3.62
N GLY A 22 -9.87 20.90 -2.32
CA GLY A 22 -8.61 20.97 -1.60
C GLY A 22 -7.89 19.65 -1.82
N ALA A 23 -6.71 19.69 -2.44
CA ALA A 23 -5.76 18.60 -2.27
C ALA A 23 -5.40 18.61 -0.79
N GLU A 24 -6.12 17.82 0.02
CA GLU A 24 -5.59 17.34 1.29
C GLU A 24 -4.20 16.80 0.95
N ALA A 25 -3.17 17.32 1.62
CA ALA A 25 -1.86 16.71 1.54
C ALA A 25 -1.99 15.35 2.22
N ASP A 26 -2.34 14.33 1.44
CA ASP A 26 -2.42 12.94 1.87
C ASP A 26 -1.07 12.57 2.53
N GLY A 27 -1.11 11.86 3.66
CA GLY A 27 0.10 11.55 4.42
C GLY A 27 1.11 10.72 3.63
N ILE A 28 2.37 10.77 4.05
CA ILE A 28 3.44 10.04 3.37
C ILE A 28 3.39 8.56 3.80
N ALA A 29 3.42 7.67 2.82
CA ALA A 29 3.64 6.25 3.02
C ALA A 29 5.12 5.91 2.76
N ILE A 30 5.74 5.12 3.64
CA ILE A 30 7.15 4.72 3.51
C ILE A 30 7.31 3.20 3.66
N TYR A 31 8.13 2.61 2.79
CA TYR A 31 8.59 1.23 2.94
C TYR A 31 9.77 1.19 3.90
N TRP A 32 9.73 0.26 4.86
CA TRP A 32 10.78 0.04 5.87
C TRP A 32 11.09 -1.46 5.97
N GLY A 33 12.36 -1.82 6.13
CA GLY A 33 12.79 -3.18 6.47
C GLY A 33 13.74 -3.83 5.47
N GLN A 34 14.23 -3.11 4.46
CA GLN A 34 15.12 -3.66 3.42
C GLN A 34 16.57 -3.18 3.51
N ASN A 35 16.93 -2.43 4.54
CA ASN A 35 18.30 -2.00 4.78
C ASN A 35 18.59 -1.85 6.29
N GLU A 36 19.54 -2.63 6.80
CA GLU A 36 19.90 -2.61 8.24
C GLU A 36 20.36 -1.22 8.75
N ASN A 37 20.76 -0.33 7.86
CA ASN A 37 21.23 1.02 8.19
C ASN A 37 20.12 2.08 8.08
N GLU A 38 18.86 1.70 7.85
CA GLU A 38 17.73 2.63 7.71
C GLU A 38 17.16 3.13 9.05
N GLY A 39 17.74 2.70 10.18
CA GLY A 39 17.27 3.02 11.52
C GLY A 39 16.17 2.06 12.00
N THR A 40 15.79 2.19 13.28
CA THR A 40 14.74 1.34 13.84
C THR A 40 13.36 1.74 13.33
N LEU A 41 12.38 0.83 13.48
CA LEU A 41 11.00 1.13 13.16
C LEU A 41 10.45 2.23 14.08
N GLU A 42 10.80 2.21 15.37
CA GLU A 42 10.42 3.27 16.31
C GLU A 42 10.97 4.64 15.89
N GLU A 43 12.25 4.73 15.49
CA GLU A 43 12.87 5.97 15.02
C GLU A 43 12.15 6.51 13.79
N THR A 44 11.83 5.63 12.83
CA THR A 44 11.07 5.96 11.62
C THR A 44 9.72 6.58 11.96
N CYS A 45 8.97 5.95 12.87
CA CYS A 45 7.66 6.43 13.30
C CYS A 45 7.72 7.69 14.18
N ALA A 46 8.84 7.92 14.88
CA ALA A 46 9.05 9.10 15.70
C ALA A 46 9.37 10.38 14.89
N THR A 47 9.67 10.26 13.59
CA THR A 47 9.96 11.43 12.73
C THR A 47 8.79 12.39 12.58
N GLY A 48 7.55 11.90 12.71
CA GLY A 48 6.34 12.68 12.44
C GLY A 48 6.08 12.98 10.96
N ASN A 49 6.82 12.34 10.05
CA ASN A 49 6.71 12.58 8.60
C ASN A 49 5.70 11.65 7.91
N TYR A 50 5.38 10.51 8.52
CA TYR A 50 4.66 9.41 7.86
C TYR A 50 3.30 9.17 8.50
N GLU A 51 2.33 8.81 7.67
CA GLU A 51 1.01 8.31 8.11
C GLU A 51 0.93 6.78 7.97
N TYR A 52 1.67 6.22 7.01
CA TYR A 52 1.73 4.79 6.75
C TYR A 52 3.19 4.31 6.78
N VAL A 53 3.45 3.22 7.50
CA VAL A 53 4.71 2.47 7.42
C VAL A 53 4.42 1.07 6.91
N ILE A 54 5.07 0.73 5.80
CA ILE A 54 4.87 -0.52 5.07
C ILE A 54 6.07 -1.43 5.36
N LEU A 55 5.83 -2.50 6.10
CA LEU A 55 6.84 -3.49 6.47
C LEU A 55 7.16 -4.37 5.27
N ALA A 56 8.37 -4.21 4.76
CA ALA A 56 8.87 -4.79 3.54
C ALA A 56 9.88 -5.89 3.89
N PHE A 57 9.64 -7.17 3.65
CA PHE A 57 8.50 -7.80 2.94
C PHE A 57 8.14 -9.17 3.52
N LEU A 58 7.00 -9.72 3.10
CA LEU A 58 6.74 -11.16 3.02
C LEU A 58 6.96 -11.65 1.57
N PRO A 59 8.21 -11.97 1.17
CA PRO A 59 8.54 -12.32 -0.23
C PRO A 59 8.41 -13.82 -0.56
N THR A 60 8.10 -14.66 0.43
CA THR A 60 7.98 -16.11 0.25
C THR A 60 6.61 -16.55 0.76
N PHE A 61 5.75 -17.04 -0.13
CA PHE A 61 4.44 -17.64 0.18
C PHE A 61 3.82 -18.29 -1.07
N GLY A 62 2.72 -19.02 -0.89
CA GLY A 62 1.96 -19.65 -1.97
C GLY A 62 2.65 -20.90 -2.54
N ASN A 63 1.93 -21.66 -3.38
CA ASN A 63 2.38 -22.96 -3.91
C ASN A 63 2.87 -23.94 -2.82
N GLY A 64 2.20 -23.95 -1.66
CA GLY A 64 2.56 -24.83 -0.54
C GLY A 64 3.90 -24.49 0.16
N GLN A 65 4.52 -23.37 -0.17
CA GLN A 65 5.70 -22.87 0.56
C GLN A 65 5.32 -22.46 1.99
N THR A 66 6.21 -22.68 2.95
CA THR A 66 6.11 -22.07 4.28
C THR A 66 6.37 -20.58 4.14
N PRO A 67 5.40 -19.69 4.48
CA PRO A 67 5.64 -18.28 4.29
C PRO A 67 6.73 -17.75 5.23
N MET A 68 7.57 -16.86 4.72
CA MET A 68 8.73 -16.34 5.45
C MET A 68 8.88 -14.84 5.20
N ILE A 69 8.93 -14.07 6.29
CA ILE A 69 9.21 -12.63 6.24
C ILE A 69 10.71 -12.41 6.01
N ASN A 70 11.06 -11.32 5.34
CA ASN A 70 12.44 -10.88 5.19
C ASN A 70 12.51 -9.39 5.51
N LEU A 71 13.16 -9.04 6.62
CA LEU A 71 13.42 -7.67 7.04
C LEU A 71 14.93 -7.36 7.00
N ALA A 72 15.61 -7.85 5.96
CA ALA A 72 17.05 -7.71 5.75
C ALA A 72 17.86 -8.04 7.03
N GLY A 73 18.69 -7.10 7.49
CA GLY A 73 19.51 -7.27 8.69
C GLY A 73 18.82 -6.90 10.01
N HIS A 74 17.54 -6.49 9.99
CA HIS A 74 16.84 -6.06 11.22
C HIS A 74 16.53 -7.21 12.17
N CYS A 75 16.27 -8.41 11.64
CA CYS A 75 16.01 -9.61 12.44
C CYS A 75 16.15 -10.90 11.63
N ASP A 76 16.38 -12.01 12.33
CA ASP A 76 16.38 -13.36 11.76
C ASP A 76 15.00 -14.03 11.93
N PRO A 77 14.27 -14.35 10.84
CA PRO A 77 12.94 -14.93 10.93
C PRO A 77 12.93 -16.44 11.23
N TYR A 78 14.03 -17.18 11.05
CA TYR A 78 14.05 -18.65 11.14
C TYR A 78 13.79 -19.19 12.55
N MET A 79 13.98 -18.36 13.59
CA MET A 79 13.79 -18.72 15.00
C MET A 79 12.87 -17.72 15.74
N ASN A 80 11.88 -17.13 15.04
CA ASN A 80 11.02 -16.06 15.57
C ASN A 80 11.80 -14.83 16.09
N GLY A 81 12.98 -14.55 15.52
CA GLY A 81 13.82 -13.43 15.94
C GLY A 81 13.22 -12.05 15.64
N CYS A 82 12.22 -11.98 14.77
CA CYS A 82 11.51 -10.74 14.44
C CYS A 82 10.41 -10.34 15.43
N THR A 83 10.12 -11.18 16.43
CA THR A 83 9.11 -10.87 17.47
C THR A 83 9.48 -9.63 18.31
N GLY A 84 10.78 -9.28 18.35
CA GLY A 84 11.29 -8.07 19.00
C GLY A 84 10.77 -6.76 18.39
N LEU A 85 10.17 -6.79 17.20
CA LEU A 85 9.55 -5.62 16.56
C LEU A 85 8.13 -5.32 17.06
N SER A 86 7.49 -6.23 17.81
CA SER A 86 6.13 -6.02 18.33
C SER A 86 5.98 -4.69 19.12
N PRO A 87 6.90 -4.33 20.04
CA PRO A 87 6.84 -3.06 20.76
C PRO A 87 6.94 -1.84 19.84
N ASP A 88 7.83 -1.85 18.86
CA ASP A 88 8.01 -0.75 17.90
C ASP A 88 6.75 -0.54 17.06
N ILE A 89 6.16 -1.62 16.55
CA ILE A 89 4.92 -1.57 15.79
C ILE A 89 3.80 -0.96 16.64
N LYS A 90 3.67 -1.39 17.90
CA LYS A 90 2.69 -0.81 18.85
C LYS A 90 2.98 0.66 19.13
N SER A 91 4.24 1.07 19.21
CA SER A 91 4.66 2.48 19.38
C SER A 91 4.22 3.33 18.18
N CYS A 92 4.43 2.83 16.96
CA CYS A 92 3.93 3.48 15.73
C CYS A 92 2.41 3.63 15.74
N GLN A 93 1.67 2.55 16.03
CA GLN A 93 0.21 2.55 16.08
C GLN A 93 -0.33 3.50 17.15
N ALA A 94 0.33 3.58 18.32
CA ALA A 94 -0.04 4.50 19.39
C ALA A 94 0.15 5.99 19.00
N LYS A 95 1.02 6.28 18.03
CA LYS A 95 1.20 7.61 17.42
C LYS A 95 0.20 7.90 16.30
N GLY A 96 -0.67 6.94 15.96
CA GLY A 96 -1.69 7.07 14.93
C GLY A 96 -1.28 6.58 13.55
N LEU A 97 -0.05 6.11 13.36
CA LEU A 97 0.42 5.58 12.08
C LEU A 97 -0.23 4.21 11.80
N LYS A 98 -0.49 3.93 10.52
CA LYS A 98 -0.89 2.60 10.05
C LYS A 98 0.35 1.79 9.74
N VAL A 99 0.48 0.62 10.38
CA VAL A 99 1.58 -0.32 10.10
C VAL A 99 1.03 -1.49 9.31
N ILE A 100 1.47 -1.61 8.05
CA ILE A 100 0.93 -2.52 7.04
C ILE A 100 2.01 -3.50 6.62
N LEU A 101 1.70 -4.79 6.46
CA LEU A 101 2.64 -5.76 5.91
C LEU A 101 2.57 -5.75 4.38
N SER A 102 3.70 -5.59 3.71
CA SER A 102 3.78 -5.77 2.26
C SER A 102 4.07 -7.22 1.89
N ILE A 103 3.23 -7.79 1.03
CA ILE A 103 3.46 -9.07 0.38
C ILE A 103 4.08 -8.82 -1.00
N GLY A 104 5.10 -9.60 -1.34
CA GLY A 104 5.76 -9.52 -2.64
C GLY A 104 7.13 -8.84 -2.58
N GLY A 105 7.29 -7.75 -3.33
CA GLY A 105 8.55 -7.03 -3.57
C GLY A 105 9.26 -7.45 -4.84
N GLY A 106 10.29 -6.71 -5.26
CA GLY A 106 11.05 -6.97 -6.49
C GLY A 106 11.88 -8.27 -6.50
N ALA A 107 12.00 -8.96 -5.36
CA ALA A 107 12.65 -10.25 -5.24
C ALA A 107 11.89 -11.17 -4.28
N GLY A 108 11.76 -12.45 -4.64
CA GLY A 108 11.05 -13.45 -3.84
C GLY A 108 10.61 -14.65 -4.67
N SER A 109 10.02 -15.65 -4.00
CA SER A 109 9.45 -16.85 -4.64
C SER A 109 7.93 -16.90 -4.50
N TYR A 110 7.29 -15.76 -4.25
CA TYR A 110 5.84 -15.65 -4.11
C TYR A 110 5.11 -15.84 -5.45
N TYR A 111 4.01 -16.58 -5.42
CA TYR A 111 3.00 -16.63 -6.48
C TYR A 111 1.78 -17.42 -5.99
N LEU A 112 0.65 -17.27 -6.66
CA LEU A 112 -0.57 -18.02 -6.38
C LEU A 112 -0.86 -18.99 -7.53
N THR A 113 -1.16 -20.24 -7.17
CA THR A 113 -1.41 -21.33 -8.13
C THR A 113 -2.89 -21.61 -8.39
N SER A 114 -3.75 -21.23 -7.45
CA SER A 114 -5.18 -21.45 -7.54
C SER A 114 -5.93 -20.50 -6.61
N LYS A 115 -7.25 -20.39 -6.78
CA LYS A 115 -8.13 -19.73 -5.82
C LYS A 115 -8.04 -20.32 -4.42
N GLU A 116 -7.83 -21.63 -4.33
CA GLU A 116 -7.67 -22.34 -3.07
C GLU A 116 -6.35 -21.97 -2.37
N ASP A 117 -5.26 -21.85 -3.13
CA ASP A 117 -3.98 -21.33 -2.65
C ASP A 117 -4.11 -19.90 -2.13
N ALA A 118 -4.82 -19.03 -2.85
CA ALA A 118 -5.15 -17.67 -2.40
C ALA A 118 -5.92 -17.66 -1.06
N ARG A 119 -6.86 -18.59 -0.87
CA ARG A 119 -7.61 -18.75 0.39
C ARG A 119 -6.71 -19.19 1.54
N GLN A 120 -5.77 -20.10 1.28
CA GLN A 120 -4.80 -20.57 2.27
C GLN A 120 -3.86 -19.45 2.69
N VAL A 121 -3.34 -18.68 1.73
CA VAL A 121 -2.52 -17.50 2.00
C VAL A 121 -3.31 -16.45 2.79
N ALA A 122 -4.56 -16.15 2.43
CA ALA A 122 -5.42 -15.24 3.19
C ALA A 122 -5.59 -15.68 4.64
N THR A 123 -5.83 -16.98 4.86
CA THR A 123 -5.98 -17.56 6.21
C THR A 123 -4.68 -17.45 7.01
N TYR A 124 -3.53 -17.69 6.36
CA TYR A 124 -2.22 -17.54 6.98
C TYR A 124 -1.96 -16.09 7.41
N LEU A 125 -2.17 -15.12 6.52
CA LEU A 125 -2.00 -13.70 6.82
C LEU A 125 -2.91 -13.25 7.97
N TRP A 126 -4.17 -13.69 7.94
CA TRP A 126 -5.13 -13.38 9.00
C TRP A 126 -4.65 -13.87 10.38
N ASN A 127 -4.20 -15.13 10.46
CA ASN A 127 -3.84 -15.76 11.72
C ASN A 127 -2.46 -15.35 12.26
N ASN A 128 -1.53 -14.94 11.39
CA ASN A 128 -0.15 -14.67 11.78
C ASN A 128 0.20 -13.18 11.89
N PHE A 129 -0.54 -12.30 11.20
CA PHE A 129 -0.24 -10.87 11.16
C PHE A 129 -1.43 -9.97 11.49
N LEU A 130 -2.66 -10.44 11.24
CA LEU A 130 -3.88 -9.68 11.52
C LEU A 130 -4.60 -10.23 12.76
N GLY A 131 -5.93 -10.13 12.79
CA GLY A 131 -6.76 -10.35 13.97
C GLY A 131 -7.11 -11.80 14.30
N GLY A 132 -6.52 -12.77 13.60
CA GLY A 132 -6.63 -14.20 13.90
C GLY A 132 -5.63 -14.65 14.97
N THR A 133 -5.52 -15.97 15.15
CA THR A 133 -4.70 -16.57 16.21
C THR A 133 -3.73 -17.59 15.65
N SER A 134 -2.48 -17.53 16.09
CA SER A 134 -1.40 -18.48 15.80
C SER A 134 -0.48 -18.58 17.01
N SER A 135 0.10 -19.75 17.26
CA SER A 135 1.08 -19.94 18.34
C SER A 135 2.45 -19.35 18.03
N LEU A 136 2.77 -19.17 16.74
CA LEU A 136 4.07 -18.69 16.25
C LEU A 136 3.84 -17.57 15.24
N ARG A 137 3.60 -16.36 15.75
CA ARG A 137 3.42 -15.16 14.93
C ARG A 137 4.79 -14.54 14.63
N PRO A 138 5.17 -14.30 13.37
CA PRO A 138 6.52 -13.81 13.01
C PRO A 138 6.91 -12.48 13.66
N LEU A 139 5.93 -11.59 13.85
CA LEU A 139 6.11 -10.27 14.48
C LEU A 139 5.55 -10.23 15.92
N GLY A 140 5.37 -11.39 16.54
CA GLY A 140 4.82 -11.49 17.88
C GLY A 140 3.31 -11.24 17.96
N ASP A 141 2.84 -10.76 19.10
CA ASP A 141 1.42 -10.62 19.44
C ASP A 141 0.72 -9.40 18.80
N VAL A 142 1.46 -8.57 18.04
CA VAL A 142 0.90 -7.38 17.41
C VAL A 142 -0.07 -7.73 16.29
N VAL A 143 -1.11 -6.91 16.12
CA VAL A 143 -2.07 -6.98 15.04
C VAL A 143 -1.79 -5.80 14.11
N LEU A 144 -1.39 -6.09 12.88
CA LEU A 144 -1.13 -5.08 11.86
C LEU A 144 -2.44 -4.46 11.35
N ASP A 145 -2.34 -3.24 10.83
CA ASP A 145 -3.49 -2.49 10.32
C ASP A 145 -3.98 -3.03 8.97
N GLY A 146 -3.11 -3.66 8.17
CA GLY A 146 -3.47 -4.04 6.81
C GLY A 146 -2.45 -4.89 6.07
N ILE A 147 -2.77 -5.15 4.81
CA ILE A 147 -1.90 -5.84 3.83
C ILE A 147 -1.71 -4.95 2.61
N ASP A 148 -0.46 -4.76 2.23
CA ASP A 148 -0.02 -4.13 0.99
C ASP A 148 0.32 -5.19 -0.06
N PHE A 149 -0.16 -4.97 -1.28
CA PHE A 149 0.06 -5.82 -2.44
C PHE A 149 1.11 -5.16 -3.35
N ASP A 150 2.38 -5.47 -3.09
CA ASP A 150 3.51 -5.09 -3.94
C ASP A 150 3.91 -6.27 -4.83
N ILE A 151 3.03 -6.61 -5.77
CA ILE A 151 3.22 -7.76 -6.66
C ILE A 151 3.91 -7.29 -7.94
N GLU A 152 5.18 -7.66 -8.10
CA GLU A 152 6.01 -7.25 -9.24
C GLU A 152 6.37 -8.40 -10.19
N GLY A 153 5.93 -9.63 -9.91
CA GLY A 153 6.24 -10.81 -10.71
C GLY A 153 5.41 -12.04 -10.35
N GLY A 154 5.84 -13.21 -10.85
CA GLY A 154 5.15 -14.47 -10.62
C GLY A 154 3.98 -14.69 -11.58
N THR A 155 2.77 -14.87 -11.03
CA THR A 155 1.55 -15.12 -11.81
C THR A 155 0.60 -13.90 -11.71
N PRO A 156 -0.14 -13.55 -12.78
CA PRO A 156 -1.08 -12.41 -12.75
C PRO A 156 -2.47 -12.78 -12.24
N ILE A 157 -2.64 -13.98 -11.66
CA ILE A 157 -3.94 -14.58 -11.33
C ILE A 157 -4.11 -14.71 -9.82
N HIS A 158 -5.38 -14.72 -9.37
CA HIS A 158 -5.81 -14.96 -7.99
C HIS A 158 -5.49 -13.89 -6.94
N TRP A 159 -4.84 -12.78 -7.31
CA TRP A 159 -4.68 -11.63 -6.41
C TRP A 159 -6.02 -10.98 -6.03
N ASP A 160 -7.01 -11.02 -6.93
CA ASP A 160 -8.37 -10.57 -6.65
C ASP A 160 -9.13 -11.53 -5.71
N ASP A 161 -8.91 -12.83 -5.84
CA ASP A 161 -9.41 -13.82 -4.89
C ASP A 161 -8.79 -13.60 -3.50
N LEU A 162 -7.47 -13.38 -3.42
CA LEU A 162 -6.76 -13.08 -2.16
C LEU A 162 -7.34 -11.82 -1.49
N ALA A 163 -7.51 -10.73 -2.24
CA ALA A 163 -8.11 -9.49 -1.74
C ALA A 163 -9.53 -9.73 -1.19
N ARG A 164 -10.38 -10.48 -1.90
CA ARG A 164 -11.75 -10.81 -1.45
C ARG A 164 -11.75 -11.69 -0.19
N PHE A 165 -10.86 -12.67 -0.09
CA PHE A 165 -10.79 -13.53 1.09
C PHE A 165 -10.30 -12.76 2.32
N LEU A 166 -9.31 -11.88 2.15
CA LEU A 166 -8.87 -11.01 3.25
C LEU A 166 -9.95 -10.01 3.65
N SER A 167 -10.64 -9.39 2.68
CA SER A 167 -11.70 -8.43 2.96
C SER A 167 -12.86 -9.05 3.73
N ALA A 168 -13.12 -10.35 3.55
CA ALA A 168 -14.15 -11.08 4.28
C ALA A 168 -13.85 -11.20 5.79
N TYR A 169 -12.60 -11.04 6.23
CA TYR A 169 -12.25 -10.95 7.66
C TYR A 169 -12.44 -9.54 8.24
N SER A 170 -12.45 -8.51 7.38
CA SER A 170 -12.63 -7.11 7.79
C SER A 170 -14.09 -6.86 8.18
N ASN A 171 -14.31 -6.20 9.31
CA ASN A 171 -15.63 -5.81 9.78
C ASN A 171 -15.58 -4.46 10.53
N LYS A 172 -16.73 -3.97 11.01
CA LYS A 172 -16.82 -2.65 11.67
C LYS A 172 -15.97 -2.52 12.93
N GLU A 173 -15.69 -3.62 13.63
CA GLU A 173 -14.89 -3.64 14.86
C GLU A 173 -13.39 -3.84 14.56
N LYS A 174 -13.08 -4.52 13.45
CA LYS A 174 -11.71 -4.82 13.01
C LYS A 174 -11.58 -4.51 11.51
N LYS A 175 -11.34 -3.24 11.19
CA LYS A 175 -11.00 -2.83 9.82
C LYS A 175 -9.60 -3.33 9.47
N VAL A 176 -9.49 -4.06 8.36
CA VAL A 176 -8.23 -4.38 7.69
C VAL A 176 -8.08 -3.43 6.51
N TYR A 177 -6.97 -2.71 6.43
CA TYR A 177 -6.65 -1.85 5.29
C TYR A 177 -6.03 -2.68 4.16
N PHE A 178 -6.46 -2.40 2.93
CA PHE A 178 -5.89 -3.00 1.72
C PHE A 178 -5.22 -1.93 0.90
N THR A 179 -3.96 -2.17 0.56
CA THR A 179 -3.16 -1.21 -0.18
C THR A 179 -2.37 -1.91 -1.28
N ALA A 180 -1.94 -1.17 -2.30
CA ALA A 180 -1.23 -1.75 -3.43
C ALA A 180 -0.19 -0.81 -4.03
N ALA A 181 0.87 -1.41 -4.54
CA ALA A 181 1.99 -0.75 -5.22
C ALA A 181 2.08 -1.12 -6.71
N PRO A 182 1.05 -0.86 -7.55
CA PRO A 182 1.14 -1.16 -8.97
C PRO A 182 2.28 -0.37 -9.62
N GLN A 183 2.89 -0.94 -10.65
CA GLN A 183 3.80 -0.18 -11.50
C GLN A 183 3.02 0.88 -12.29
N CYS A 184 3.71 1.91 -12.77
CA CYS A 184 3.05 2.97 -13.52
C CYS A 184 2.42 2.59 -14.89
N PRO A 185 2.85 1.52 -15.60
CA PRO A 185 2.16 1.09 -16.81
C PRO A 185 0.73 0.65 -16.50
N PHE A 186 -0.25 1.27 -17.17
CA PHE A 186 -1.67 1.01 -16.93
C PHE A 186 -2.32 0.27 -18.12
N PRO A 187 -3.12 -0.79 -17.89
CA PRO A 187 -3.37 -1.44 -16.60
C PRO A 187 -2.15 -2.22 -16.10
N ASP A 188 -1.97 -2.28 -14.78
CA ASP A 188 -0.90 -3.06 -14.15
C ASP A 188 -1.07 -4.55 -14.46
N ALA A 189 0.04 -5.22 -14.81
CA ALA A 189 0.04 -6.60 -15.27
C ALA A 189 -0.20 -7.63 -14.15
N TRP A 190 0.11 -7.26 -12.90
CA TRP A 190 0.17 -8.18 -11.77
C TRP A 190 -1.02 -7.98 -10.84
N VAL A 191 -1.15 -6.79 -10.26
CA VAL A 191 -2.19 -6.47 -9.26
C VAL A 191 -3.44 -5.84 -9.88
N GLY A 192 -3.43 -5.58 -11.19
CA GLY A 192 -4.55 -4.94 -11.90
C GLY A 192 -5.90 -5.67 -11.78
N SER A 193 -5.92 -7.00 -11.64
CA SER A 193 -7.14 -7.77 -11.38
C SER A 193 -7.68 -7.54 -9.95
N ALA A 194 -6.79 -7.49 -8.96
CA ALA A 194 -7.14 -7.22 -7.57
C ALA A 194 -7.68 -5.81 -7.40
N LEU A 195 -7.02 -4.82 -8.01
CA LEU A 195 -7.48 -3.44 -8.01
C LEU A 195 -8.96 -3.35 -8.49
N LYS A 196 -9.35 -4.05 -9.57
CA LYS A 196 -10.73 -4.07 -10.11
C LYS A 196 -11.82 -4.52 -9.15
N THR A 197 -11.47 -5.09 -8.00
CA THR A 197 -12.44 -5.40 -6.95
C THR A 197 -13.01 -4.16 -6.26
N GLY A 198 -12.29 -3.03 -6.27
CA GLY A 198 -12.66 -1.83 -5.52
C GLY A 198 -12.46 -1.96 -4.00
N LEU A 199 -11.65 -2.93 -3.56
CA LEU A 199 -11.42 -3.21 -2.14
C LEU A 199 -10.23 -2.44 -1.53
N PHE A 200 -9.41 -1.79 -2.35
CA PHE A 200 -8.17 -1.14 -1.92
C PHE A 200 -8.44 0.27 -1.41
N ASP A 201 -8.00 0.56 -0.19
CA ASP A 201 -8.11 1.86 0.49
C ASP A 201 -7.11 2.88 -0.05
N ASN A 202 -5.86 2.47 -0.31
CA ASN A 202 -4.80 3.33 -0.84
C ASN A 202 -4.03 2.61 -1.96
N VAL A 203 -3.57 3.38 -2.95
CA VAL A 203 -2.78 2.87 -4.09
C VAL A 203 -1.62 3.80 -4.35
N TRP A 204 -0.40 3.34 -4.11
CA TRP A 204 0.84 4.09 -4.33
C TRP A 204 1.53 3.62 -5.62
N VAL A 205 1.15 4.24 -6.73
CA VAL A 205 1.70 3.90 -8.05
C VAL A 205 3.21 4.16 -8.09
N GLN A 206 3.97 3.16 -8.49
CA GLN A 206 5.43 3.25 -8.61
C GLN A 206 5.81 4.02 -9.89
N PHE A 207 6.01 5.34 -9.77
CA PHE A 207 6.46 6.21 -10.86
C PHE A 207 7.99 6.18 -11.04
N TYR A 208 8.58 4.99 -11.05
CA TYR A 208 10.01 4.77 -11.28
C TYR A 208 10.21 3.41 -11.98
N ASN A 209 11.45 3.15 -12.45
CA ASN A 209 11.85 1.93 -13.16
C ASN A 209 11.07 1.59 -14.45
N ASN A 210 10.22 2.49 -14.93
CA ASN A 210 9.36 2.31 -16.09
C ASN A 210 9.43 3.54 -17.00
N PRO A 211 10.36 3.56 -17.99
CA PRO A 211 10.58 4.73 -18.86
C PRO A 211 9.32 5.38 -19.47
N PRO A 212 8.26 4.64 -19.85
CA PRO A 212 7.07 5.25 -20.45
C PRO A 212 6.25 6.17 -19.52
N CYS A 213 6.40 6.01 -18.21
CA CYS A 213 5.54 6.66 -17.21
C CYS A 213 6.26 7.01 -15.89
N GLN A 214 7.59 6.90 -15.83
CA GLN A 214 8.36 7.27 -14.64
C GLN A 214 8.42 8.79 -14.43
N TYR A 215 8.60 9.20 -13.18
CA TYR A 215 8.97 10.56 -12.82
C TYR A 215 10.43 10.85 -13.25
N SER A 216 10.67 12.01 -13.86
CA SER A 216 12.02 12.49 -14.21
C SER A 216 12.14 13.97 -13.82
N SER A 217 13.22 14.34 -13.13
CA SER A 217 13.47 15.68 -12.60
C SER A 217 13.79 16.74 -13.67
N GLY A 218 14.01 16.33 -14.92
CA GLY A 218 14.36 17.22 -16.04
C GLY A 218 13.17 17.84 -16.81
N ILE A 219 11.92 17.60 -16.40
CA ILE A 219 10.72 17.91 -17.19
C ILE A 219 10.15 19.33 -16.90
N PHE A 220 10.99 20.33 -16.61
CA PHE A 220 10.56 21.75 -16.55
C PHE A 220 10.99 22.58 -17.76
N SER A 221 11.80 22.02 -18.66
CA SER A 221 12.07 22.60 -19.99
C SER A 221 11.21 21.85 -21.01
N GLY A 222 10.09 22.47 -21.40
CA GLY A 222 8.97 21.79 -22.04
C GLY A 222 9.29 20.93 -23.27
N ASP A 223 8.84 19.67 -23.25
CA ASP A 223 8.13 19.00 -24.36
C ASP A 223 7.55 17.63 -23.87
N LYS A 224 6.32 17.33 -24.32
CA LYS A 224 5.65 16.02 -24.53
C LYS A 224 5.54 14.88 -23.49
N ASP A 225 6.27 14.83 -22.37
CA ASP A 225 6.18 13.66 -21.45
C ASP A 225 5.42 13.90 -20.13
N LEU A 226 5.26 15.16 -19.72
CA LEU A 226 4.33 15.58 -18.67
C LEU A 226 2.87 15.08 -18.88
N PRO A 227 2.33 15.04 -20.12
CA PRO A 227 1.02 14.47 -20.38
C PRO A 227 0.94 12.98 -20.09
N ARG A 228 2.03 12.20 -20.17
CA ARG A 228 1.97 10.73 -20.01
C ARG A 228 1.98 10.30 -18.56
N THR A 229 2.85 10.86 -17.73
CA THR A 229 2.83 10.67 -16.27
C THR A 229 1.53 11.20 -15.67
N ALA A 230 1.11 12.41 -16.07
CA ALA A 230 -0.17 12.96 -15.66
C ALA A 230 -1.35 12.15 -16.22
N SER A 231 -1.27 11.58 -17.43
CA SER A 231 -2.30 10.70 -17.97
C SER A 231 -2.37 9.36 -17.25
N CYS A 232 -1.25 8.76 -16.85
CA CYS A 232 -1.25 7.55 -16.01
C CYS A 232 -1.81 7.86 -14.63
N PHE A 233 -1.38 8.96 -14.01
CA PHE A 233 -1.90 9.42 -12.72
C PHE A 233 -3.41 9.70 -12.82
N CYS A 234 -3.86 10.49 -13.80
CA CYS A 234 -5.27 10.79 -14.01
C CYS A 234 -6.08 9.55 -14.40
N SER A 235 -5.53 8.62 -15.17
CA SER A 235 -6.24 7.37 -15.53
C SER A 235 -6.38 6.47 -14.31
N CYS A 236 -5.32 6.31 -13.52
CA CYS A 236 -5.36 5.59 -12.25
C CYS A 236 -6.32 6.26 -11.26
N TRP A 237 -6.19 7.57 -11.07
CA TRP A 237 -7.04 8.37 -10.18
C TRP A 237 -8.51 8.33 -10.57
N LYS A 238 -8.84 8.62 -11.85
CA LYS A 238 -10.22 8.51 -12.37
C LYS A 238 -10.75 7.10 -12.20
N TRP A 239 -9.92 6.09 -12.43
CA TRP A 239 -10.34 4.70 -12.31
C TRP A 239 -10.62 4.33 -10.84
N ILE A 240 -9.78 4.73 -9.88
CA ILE A 240 -10.00 4.56 -8.42
C ILE A 240 -11.29 5.27 -7.99
N HIS A 241 -11.51 6.51 -8.43
CA HIS A 241 -12.61 7.35 -7.94
C HIS A 241 -13.92 7.27 -8.75
N SER A 242 -13.93 6.60 -9.91
CA SER A 242 -15.14 6.47 -10.76
C SER A 242 -16.19 5.48 -10.23
N ARG A 243 -15.97 4.86 -9.06
CA ARG A 243 -16.87 3.84 -8.49
C ARG A 243 -17.22 4.05 -7.01
N GLY A 244 -17.10 5.28 -6.51
CA GLY A 244 -17.76 5.73 -5.28
C GLY A 244 -19.22 6.07 -5.54
#